data_AF-Q4DFF2-F1
#
_entry.id   AF-Q4DFF2-F1
#
_cell.length_a   1.000
_cell.length_b   1.000
_cell.length_c   1.000
_cell.angle_alpha   90.00
_cell.angle_beta   90.00
_cell.angle_gamma   90.00
#
_symmetry.space_group_name_H-M   'P 1'
#
loop_
_entity.id
_entity.type
_entity.pdbx_description
1 polymer ?
#
loop_
_entity_poly.entity_id
_entity_poly.type
_entity_poly.pdbx_seq_one_letter_code
_entity_poly.pdbx_strand_id
1 'polypeptide(L)'
;MLRDTPACRFGTLSTALANIALFTANSIGVCDPFSVLVVGGAVFRMLLLPATIYGDCCLARVACALPELQDAHQDYKTIIDHPRAILWEKKVAAQKLKNDRERIFRNHHTDNVRLVLLHLVAMAGSWYSLCIPAQQLSEFVGASAVTSSMIVYAFGVTMDPTIGVAATLTLLNTRDHLQRRIGFNDGLDEWIRQIKRHMTFTWSAFVAVSLLGQCFAGPVFLSYLFPFQLAPVWLGISMMSSCKIILVNHTAPMRALFGIQDYPLTHGTHGALTTAEAHEYRLEFTGVDAEERRDMWQTQKKALDYECNVRLHRMLKQIGLFDSVEEAEYEAENLRRKLDVVRDRQKKRKQEQERNDAELSSSMALCEADIVGPSAESVAERHFDEIQAQNNARRQRGRGL
;
A
#
# COMPACT_ATOMS: atom_id res chain seq x y z
N MET A 1 20.62 -2.16 30.42
CA MET A 1 19.48 -2.99 29.95
C MET A 1 19.77 -3.35 28.51
N LEU A 2 20.15 -4.60 28.25
CA LEU A 2 20.63 -5.07 26.95
C LEU A 2 19.56 -4.78 25.88
N ARG A 3 19.91 -3.98 24.86
CA ARG A 3 19.08 -3.79 23.67
C ARG A 3 19.01 -5.13 22.95
N ASP A 4 17.89 -5.83 23.07
CA ASP A 4 17.64 -7.03 22.28
C ASP A 4 17.75 -6.70 20.79
N THR A 5 18.74 -7.31 20.13
CA THR A 5 18.92 -7.23 18.69
C THR A 5 17.67 -7.81 17.99
N PRO A 6 17.33 -7.33 16.77
CA PRO A 6 16.12 -7.76 16.07
C PRO A 6 16.07 -9.28 15.88
N ALA A 7 17.21 -9.94 15.66
CA ALA A 7 17.31 -11.40 15.52
C ALA A 7 16.82 -12.14 16.78
N CYS A 8 17.21 -11.69 17.98
CA CYS A 8 16.73 -12.30 19.22
C CYS A 8 15.22 -12.11 19.41
N ARG A 9 14.65 -10.95 19.01
CA ARG A 9 13.20 -10.69 19.14
C ARG A 9 12.36 -11.59 18.23
N PHE A 10 12.82 -11.88 17.02
CA PHE A 10 12.13 -12.84 16.14
C PHE A 10 12.18 -14.26 16.72
N GLY A 11 13.31 -14.64 17.30
CA GLY A 11 13.45 -15.89 18.05
C GLY A 11 12.46 -15.97 19.22
N THR A 12 12.44 -14.97 20.11
CA THR A 12 11.56 -15.00 21.29
C THR A 12 10.07 -15.00 20.93
N LEU A 13 9.66 -14.22 19.91
CA LEU A 13 8.27 -14.21 19.45
C LEU A 13 7.84 -15.56 18.87
N SER A 14 8.69 -16.17 18.03
CA SER A 14 8.39 -17.50 17.47
C SER A 14 8.27 -18.56 18.56
N THR A 15 9.13 -18.50 19.56
CA THR A 15 9.12 -19.46 20.67
C THR A 15 7.91 -19.26 21.56
N ALA A 16 7.53 -18.02 21.84
CA ALA A 16 6.29 -17.70 22.55
C ALA A 16 5.05 -18.21 21.80
N LEU A 17 4.98 -18.01 20.49
CA LEU A 17 3.88 -18.52 19.66
C LEU A 17 3.80 -20.05 19.71
N ALA A 18 4.94 -20.74 19.53
CA ALA A 18 5.01 -22.19 19.62
C ALA A 18 4.58 -22.71 21.01
N ASN A 19 4.99 -22.05 22.09
CA ASN A 19 4.59 -22.41 23.45
C ASN A 19 3.09 -22.19 23.70
N ILE A 20 2.49 -21.12 23.18
CA ILE A 20 1.03 -20.90 23.27
C ILE A 20 0.28 -22.02 22.53
N ALA A 21 0.77 -22.42 21.35
CA ALA A 21 0.21 -23.53 20.59
C ALA A 21 0.30 -24.86 21.37
N LEU A 22 1.45 -25.18 21.96
CA LEU A 22 1.64 -26.37 22.80
C LEU A 22 0.74 -26.36 24.03
N PHE A 23 0.67 -25.24 24.74
CA PHE A 23 -0.20 -25.09 25.89
C PHE A 23 -1.67 -25.30 25.52
N THR A 24 -2.10 -24.75 24.38
CA THR A 24 -3.46 -24.91 23.87
C THR A 24 -3.75 -26.37 23.47
N ALA A 25 -2.83 -27.02 22.76
CA ALA A 25 -2.99 -28.43 22.39
C ALA A 25 -3.08 -29.35 23.62
N ASN A 26 -2.22 -29.11 24.61
CA ASN A 26 -2.25 -29.84 25.89
C ASN A 26 -3.57 -29.58 26.65
N SER A 27 -4.07 -28.34 26.63
CA SER A 27 -5.34 -27.99 27.29
C SER A 27 -6.57 -28.66 26.65
N ILE A 28 -6.51 -28.96 25.35
CA ILE A 28 -7.56 -29.69 24.63
C ILE A 28 -7.39 -31.22 24.78
N GLY A 29 -6.26 -31.68 25.33
CA GLY A 29 -5.94 -33.11 25.48
C GLY A 29 -5.45 -33.77 24.18
N VAL A 30 -4.88 -32.99 23.26
CA VAL A 30 -4.35 -33.49 21.99
C VAL A 30 -2.88 -33.82 22.15
N CYS A 31 -2.54 -35.12 22.08
CA CYS A 31 -1.16 -35.60 22.23
C CYS A 31 -0.51 -36.02 20.90
N ASP A 32 -1.31 -36.27 19.86
CA ASP A 32 -0.82 -36.73 18.57
C ASP A 32 -0.04 -35.61 17.84
N PRO A 33 1.20 -35.86 17.35
CA PRO A 33 2.02 -34.83 16.69
C PRO A 33 1.33 -34.10 15.53
N PHE A 34 0.61 -34.83 14.67
CA PHE A 34 -0.12 -34.23 13.55
C PHE A 34 -1.19 -33.28 14.08
N SER A 35 -1.98 -33.75 15.04
CA SER A 35 -3.07 -32.99 15.64
C SER A 35 -2.57 -31.76 16.41
N VAL A 36 -1.43 -31.85 17.12
CA VAL A 36 -0.78 -30.71 17.78
C VAL A 36 -0.38 -29.65 16.76
N LEU A 37 0.17 -30.04 15.61
CA LEU A 37 0.55 -29.11 14.54
C LEU A 37 -0.67 -28.44 13.89
N VAL A 38 -1.77 -29.18 13.68
CA VAL A 38 -3.05 -28.62 13.20
C VAL A 38 -3.60 -27.58 14.19
N VAL A 39 -3.61 -27.90 15.49
CA VAL A 39 -4.01 -26.95 16.54
C VAL A 39 -3.09 -25.73 16.56
N GLY A 40 -1.78 -25.92 16.41
CA GLY A 40 -0.83 -24.82 16.32
C GLY A 40 -1.12 -23.86 15.17
N GLY A 41 -1.37 -24.40 13.97
CA GLY A 41 -1.80 -23.59 12.83
C GLY A 41 -3.10 -22.83 13.08
N ALA A 42 -4.08 -23.47 13.72
CA ALA A 42 -5.32 -22.82 14.11
C ALA A 42 -5.08 -21.67 15.09
N VAL A 43 -4.24 -21.87 16.12
CA VAL A 43 -3.87 -20.84 17.11
C VAL A 43 -3.14 -19.66 16.44
N PHE A 44 -2.18 -19.92 15.56
CA PHE A 44 -1.49 -18.87 14.82
C PHE A 44 -2.45 -18.02 14.02
N ARG A 45 -3.42 -18.65 13.35
CA ARG A 45 -4.45 -17.94 12.61
C ARG A 45 -5.40 -17.16 13.52
N MET A 46 -5.77 -17.72 14.68
CA MET A 46 -6.61 -17.07 15.70
C MET A 46 -6.02 -15.74 16.16
N LEU A 47 -4.71 -15.69 16.41
CA LEU A 47 -4.02 -14.46 16.83
C LEU A 47 -4.06 -13.36 15.75
N LEU A 48 -4.18 -13.75 14.48
CA LEU A 48 -4.31 -12.83 13.34
C LEU A 48 -5.77 -12.52 12.98
N LEU A 49 -6.75 -13.17 13.60
CA LEU A 49 -8.17 -12.92 13.32
C LEU A 49 -8.59 -11.47 13.60
N PRO A 50 -8.24 -10.85 14.74
CA PRO A 50 -8.65 -9.47 15.01
C PRO A 50 -8.22 -8.49 13.93
N ALA A 51 -6.99 -8.64 13.42
CA ALA A 51 -6.49 -7.83 12.31
C ALA A 51 -7.30 -8.05 11.02
N THR A 52 -7.63 -9.31 10.70
CA THR A 52 -8.44 -9.60 9.50
C THR A 52 -9.88 -9.13 9.63
N ILE A 53 -10.53 -9.33 10.78
CA ILE A 53 -11.91 -8.90 11.04
C ILE A 53 -11.98 -7.38 10.99
N TYR A 54 -11.03 -6.67 11.62
CA TYR A 54 -10.96 -5.21 11.54
C TYR A 54 -10.72 -4.74 10.09
N GLY A 55 -9.93 -5.47 9.31
CA GLY A 55 -9.76 -5.25 7.88
C GLY A 55 -11.08 -5.33 7.10
N ASP A 56 -11.91 -6.33 7.41
CA ASP A 56 -13.23 -6.48 6.79
C ASP A 56 -14.21 -5.38 7.22
N CYS A 57 -14.17 -4.95 8.48
CA CYS A 57 -14.95 -3.79 8.95
C CYS A 57 -14.54 -2.51 8.22
N CYS A 58 -13.24 -2.33 7.96
CA CYS A 58 -12.73 -1.21 7.15
C CYS A 58 -13.20 -1.31 5.69
N LEU A 59 -13.14 -2.51 5.09
CA LEU A 59 -13.62 -2.74 3.74
C LEU A 59 -15.12 -2.43 3.61
N ALA A 60 -15.94 -2.88 4.55
CA ALA A 60 -17.37 -2.62 4.57
C ALA A 60 -17.68 -1.11 4.67
N ARG A 61 -16.96 -0.38 5.53
CA ARG A 61 -17.12 1.09 5.62
C ARG A 61 -16.73 1.81 4.34
N VAL A 62 -15.71 1.34 3.63
CA VAL A 62 -15.35 1.91 2.31
C VAL A 62 -16.42 1.56 1.27
N ALA A 63 -16.99 0.36 1.29
CA ALA A 63 -18.09 -0.01 0.40
C ALA A 63 -19.32 0.89 0.60
N CYS A 64 -19.62 1.29 1.84
CA CYS A 64 -20.69 2.24 2.18
C CYS A 64 -20.35 3.69 1.80
N ALA A 65 -19.08 4.08 1.89
CA ALA A 65 -18.60 5.41 1.49
C ALA A 65 -18.55 5.59 -0.04
N LEU A 66 -18.57 4.49 -0.79
CA LEU A 66 -18.33 4.49 -2.22
C LEU A 66 -19.40 5.22 -3.03
N PRO A 67 -20.71 5.05 -2.79
CA PRO A 67 -21.74 5.79 -3.51
C PRO A 67 -21.62 7.31 -3.36
N GLU A 68 -21.39 7.80 -2.12
CA GLU A 68 -21.19 9.24 -1.87
C GLU A 68 -19.96 9.79 -2.59
N LEU A 69 -18.88 9.00 -2.66
CA LEU A 69 -17.66 9.38 -3.37
C LEU A 69 -17.89 9.42 -4.88
N GLN A 70 -18.74 8.54 -5.41
CA GLN A 70 -19.09 8.48 -6.82
C GLN A 70 -19.94 9.66 -7.24
N ASP A 71 -20.91 10.07 -6.42
CA ASP A 71 -21.71 11.28 -6.69
C ASP A 71 -20.82 12.52 -6.76
N ALA A 72 -19.88 12.67 -5.81
CA ALA A 72 -18.90 13.78 -5.82
C ALA A 72 -17.97 13.73 -7.05
N HIS A 73 -17.57 12.53 -7.49
CA HIS A 73 -16.77 12.34 -8.70
C HIS A 73 -17.55 12.70 -9.97
N GLN A 74 -18.83 12.34 -10.04
CA GLN A 74 -19.68 12.69 -11.16
C GLN A 74 -19.87 14.20 -11.29
N ASP A 75 -20.09 14.90 -10.16
CA ASP A 75 -20.11 16.37 -10.11
C ASP A 75 -18.81 16.97 -10.65
N TYR A 76 -17.66 16.46 -10.20
CA TYR A 76 -16.35 16.88 -10.71
C TYR A 76 -16.23 16.68 -12.22
N LYS A 77 -16.62 15.49 -12.70
CA LYS A 77 -16.53 15.12 -14.12
C LYS A 77 -17.38 16.04 -15.00
N THR A 78 -18.58 16.40 -14.54
CA THR A 78 -19.45 17.35 -15.26
C THR A 78 -18.79 18.71 -15.48
N ILE A 79 -17.94 19.16 -14.54
CA ILE A 79 -17.21 20.43 -14.65
C ILE A 79 -15.97 20.27 -15.56
N ILE A 80 -15.25 19.15 -15.42
CA ILE A 80 -14.01 18.89 -16.17
C ILE A 80 -14.27 18.68 -17.65
N ASP A 81 -15.32 17.93 -17.97
CA ASP A 81 -15.73 17.60 -19.33
C ASP A 81 -16.49 18.76 -20.00
N HIS A 82 -16.85 19.80 -19.25
CA HIS A 82 -17.53 20.95 -19.81
C HIS A 82 -16.62 21.71 -20.80
N PRO A 83 -17.04 21.92 -22.06
CA PRO A 83 -16.18 22.45 -23.12
C PRO A 83 -15.74 23.91 -22.88
N ARG A 84 -16.48 24.64 -22.05
CA ARG A 84 -16.17 26.03 -21.67
C ARG A 84 -15.48 26.17 -20.31
N ALA A 85 -15.18 25.05 -19.63
CA ALA A 85 -14.59 25.12 -18.30
C ALA A 85 -13.18 25.69 -18.36
N ILE A 86 -12.97 26.79 -17.64
CA ILE A 86 -11.66 27.46 -17.55
C ILE A 86 -10.75 26.61 -16.67
N LEU A 87 -9.43 26.65 -16.89
CA LEU A 87 -8.42 25.96 -16.08
C LEU A 87 -8.60 26.20 -14.56
N TRP A 88 -9.00 27.41 -14.17
CA TRP A 88 -9.27 27.74 -12.78
C TRP A 88 -10.48 26.98 -12.22
N GLU A 89 -11.57 26.86 -12.97
CA GLU A 89 -12.75 26.09 -12.55
C GLU A 89 -12.41 24.60 -12.37
N LYS A 90 -11.61 24.03 -13.27
CA LYS A 90 -11.11 22.65 -13.14
C LYS A 90 -10.26 22.46 -11.88
N LYS A 91 -9.40 23.43 -11.54
CA LYS A 91 -8.61 23.42 -10.29
C LYS A 91 -9.50 23.51 -9.05
N VAL A 92 -10.50 24.39 -9.07
CA VAL A 92 -11.46 24.52 -7.96
C VAL A 92 -12.27 23.25 -7.79
N ALA A 93 -12.75 22.65 -8.88
CA ALA A 93 -13.46 21.37 -8.85
C ALA A 93 -12.58 20.24 -8.29
N ALA A 94 -11.31 20.15 -8.70
CA ALA A 94 -10.38 19.15 -8.17
C ALA A 94 -10.14 19.33 -6.66
N GLN A 95 -9.99 20.57 -6.20
CA GLN A 95 -9.85 20.88 -4.79
C GLN A 95 -11.12 20.55 -4.00
N LYS A 96 -12.31 20.82 -4.57
CA LYS A 96 -13.61 20.45 -3.98
C LYS A 96 -13.71 18.93 -3.83
N LEU A 97 -13.40 18.16 -4.88
CA LEU A 97 -13.43 16.70 -4.83
C LEU A 97 -12.47 16.14 -3.78
N LYS A 98 -11.26 16.70 -3.67
CA LYS A 98 -10.31 16.33 -2.62
C LYS A 98 -10.89 16.57 -1.22
N ASN A 99 -11.47 17.75 -0.99
CA ASN A 99 -12.09 18.10 0.29
C ASN A 99 -13.31 17.19 0.59
N ASP A 100 -14.14 16.91 -0.42
CA ASP A 100 -15.31 16.02 -0.29
C ASP A 100 -14.86 14.59 0.03
N ARG A 101 -13.82 14.09 -0.62
CA ARG A 101 -13.23 12.79 -0.29
C ARG A 101 -12.72 12.74 1.14
N GLU A 102 -11.95 13.74 1.58
CA GLU A 102 -11.45 13.81 2.97
C GLU A 102 -12.61 13.87 3.98
N ARG A 103 -13.69 14.60 3.65
CA ARG A 103 -14.92 14.65 4.46
C ARG A 103 -15.62 13.29 4.52
N ILE A 104 -15.86 12.65 3.38
CA ILE A 104 -16.55 11.34 3.29
C ILE A 104 -15.76 10.26 4.03
N PHE A 105 -14.45 10.21 3.83
CA PHE A 105 -13.56 9.27 4.52
C PHE A 105 -13.51 9.50 6.03
N ARG A 106 -13.52 10.77 6.46
CA ARG A 106 -13.63 11.12 7.87
C ARG A 106 -14.96 10.70 8.47
N ASN A 107 -16.07 10.93 7.77
CA ASN A 107 -17.40 10.50 8.21
C ASN A 107 -17.47 8.98 8.39
N HIS A 108 -16.90 8.22 7.45
CA HIS A 108 -16.85 6.76 7.51
C HIS A 108 -15.67 6.21 8.33
N HIS A 109 -14.80 7.05 8.90
CA HIS A 109 -13.63 6.66 9.68
C HIS A 109 -12.68 5.69 8.95
N THR A 110 -12.48 5.90 7.65
CA THR A 110 -11.70 5.02 6.76
C THR A 110 -10.51 5.74 6.12
N ASP A 111 -9.42 5.00 5.91
CA ASP A 111 -8.23 5.46 5.17
C ASP A 111 -7.80 4.40 4.16
N ASN A 112 -7.18 4.81 3.05
CA ASN A 112 -6.59 3.90 2.06
C ASN A 112 -5.57 2.94 2.69
N VAL A 113 -4.79 3.40 3.67
CA VAL A 113 -3.79 2.58 4.35
C VAL A 113 -4.45 1.45 5.13
N ARG A 114 -5.54 1.74 5.85
CA ARG A 114 -6.26 0.74 6.67
C ARG A 114 -6.85 -0.37 5.80
N LEU A 115 -7.28 -0.06 4.58
CA LEU A 115 -7.84 -1.02 3.62
C LEU A 115 -6.86 -2.13 3.22
N VAL A 116 -5.57 -1.81 3.11
CA VAL A 116 -4.55 -2.72 2.57
C VAL A 116 -3.67 -3.27 3.69
N LEU A 117 -3.23 -2.41 4.61
CA LEU A 117 -2.24 -2.73 5.62
C LEU A 117 -2.64 -3.90 6.51
N LEU A 118 -3.90 -3.95 6.95
CA LEU A 118 -4.37 -5.00 7.87
C LEU A 118 -4.32 -6.39 7.25
N HIS A 119 -4.71 -6.51 5.97
CA HIS A 119 -4.63 -7.78 5.25
C HIS A 119 -3.20 -8.14 4.87
N LEU A 120 -2.35 -7.15 4.55
CA LEU A 120 -0.92 -7.40 4.33
C LEU A 120 -0.23 -7.88 5.60
N VAL A 121 -0.53 -7.28 6.76
CA VAL A 121 0.00 -7.71 8.05
C VAL A 121 -0.49 -9.12 8.39
N ALA A 122 -1.76 -9.43 8.15
CA ALA A 122 -2.28 -10.77 8.37
C ALA A 122 -1.66 -11.81 7.41
N MET A 123 -1.43 -11.44 6.14
CA MET A 123 -0.77 -12.30 5.16
C MET A 123 0.69 -12.55 5.55
N ALA A 124 1.44 -11.50 5.86
CA ALA A 124 2.83 -11.58 6.31
C ALA A 124 2.95 -12.37 7.62
N GLY A 125 2.03 -12.15 8.57
CA GLY A 125 1.96 -12.91 9.82
C GLY A 125 1.65 -14.38 9.60
N SER A 126 0.73 -14.71 8.68
CA SER A 126 0.40 -16.10 8.34
C SER A 126 1.61 -16.78 7.70
N TRP A 127 2.28 -16.11 6.76
CA TRP A 127 3.50 -16.59 6.13
C TRP A 127 4.63 -16.81 7.15
N TYR A 128 4.83 -15.84 8.04
CA TYR A 128 5.80 -15.95 9.14
C TYR A 128 5.49 -17.16 10.03
N SER A 129 4.22 -17.33 10.43
CA SER A 129 3.77 -18.43 11.30
C SER A 129 3.95 -19.81 10.67
N LEU A 130 3.82 -19.89 9.35
CA LEU A 130 3.99 -21.11 8.56
C LEU A 130 5.46 -21.57 8.50
N CYS A 131 6.41 -20.65 8.64
CA CYS A 131 7.84 -20.92 8.55
C CYS A 131 8.49 -21.16 9.92
N ILE A 132 8.72 -20.08 10.69
CA ILE A 132 9.60 -20.13 11.87
C ILE A 132 8.89 -20.73 13.10
N PRO A 133 7.71 -20.22 13.53
CA PRO A 133 7.00 -20.80 14.68
C PRO A 133 6.54 -22.24 14.43
N ALA A 134 6.15 -22.58 13.19
CA ALA A 134 5.81 -23.94 12.80
C ALA A 134 7.00 -24.89 12.95
N GLN A 135 8.19 -24.48 12.53
CA GLN A 135 9.41 -25.27 12.69
C GLN A 135 9.73 -25.51 14.18
N GLN A 136 9.70 -24.47 15.01
CA GLN A 136 9.95 -24.60 16.45
C GLN A 136 8.91 -25.50 17.13
N LEU A 137 7.63 -25.39 16.75
CA LEU A 137 6.58 -26.28 17.24
C LEU A 137 6.87 -27.75 16.88
N SER A 138 7.34 -28.00 15.65
CA SER A 138 7.75 -29.33 15.19
C SER A 138 8.93 -29.89 15.98
N GLU A 139 9.92 -29.05 16.29
CA GLU A 139 11.08 -29.41 17.10
C GLU A 139 10.67 -29.78 18.53
N PHE A 140 9.76 -29.02 19.16
CA PHE A 140 9.27 -29.32 20.51
C PHE A 140 8.46 -30.61 20.61
N VAL A 141 7.72 -30.97 19.56
CA VAL A 141 6.95 -32.21 19.50
C VAL A 141 7.84 -33.42 19.17
N GLY A 142 9.09 -33.20 18.73
CA GLY A 142 9.99 -34.28 18.32
C GLY A 142 9.58 -34.94 17.00
N ALA A 143 8.90 -34.20 16.13
CA ALA A 143 8.34 -34.73 14.89
C ALA A 143 9.44 -35.00 13.84
N SER A 144 10.04 -36.18 13.87
CA SER A 144 10.97 -36.66 12.81
C SER A 144 10.23 -37.22 11.59
N ALA A 145 9.00 -37.70 11.78
CA ALA A 145 8.08 -38.09 10.72
C ALA A 145 6.64 -37.91 11.22
N VAL A 146 5.93 -36.89 10.71
CA VAL A 146 4.50 -36.72 11.00
C VAL A 146 3.71 -37.62 10.06
N THR A 147 3.24 -38.77 10.52
CA THR A 147 2.25 -39.56 9.78
C THR A 147 0.91 -38.84 9.87
N SER A 148 0.40 -38.35 8.73
CA SER A 148 -0.94 -37.75 8.69
C SER A 148 -2.00 -38.80 9.02
N SER A 149 -3.00 -38.41 9.81
CA SER A 149 -4.19 -39.25 10.04
C SER A 149 -5.11 -39.33 8.81
N MET A 150 -4.88 -38.50 7.79
CA MET A 150 -5.65 -38.48 6.54
C MET A 150 -5.07 -39.39 5.45
N ILE A 151 -4.02 -40.17 5.73
CA ILE A 151 -3.41 -41.06 4.72
C ILE A 151 -4.47 -42.04 4.20
N VAL A 152 -4.65 -42.03 2.88
CA VAL A 152 -5.53 -42.94 2.16
C VAL A 152 -4.68 -44.01 1.47
N TYR A 153 -5.06 -45.26 1.66
CA TYR A 153 -4.52 -46.41 0.95
C TYR A 153 -5.50 -46.80 -0.14
N ALA A 154 -5.15 -46.57 -1.41
CA ALA A 154 -5.99 -46.91 -2.55
C ALA A 154 -5.16 -47.53 -3.66
N PHE A 155 -5.62 -48.64 -4.24
CA PHE A 155 -4.97 -49.34 -5.35
C PHE A 155 -3.47 -49.68 -5.11
N GLY A 156 -3.09 -49.97 -3.87
CA GLY A 156 -1.69 -50.25 -3.49
C GLY A 156 -0.79 -49.02 -3.37
N VAL A 157 -1.34 -47.81 -3.56
CA VAL A 157 -0.64 -46.53 -3.41
C VAL A 157 -1.05 -45.88 -2.09
N THR A 158 -0.08 -45.32 -1.38
CA THR A 158 -0.29 -44.52 -0.17
C THR A 158 -0.29 -43.04 -0.54
N MET A 159 -1.37 -42.33 -0.21
CA MET A 159 -1.51 -40.90 -0.51
C MET A 159 -1.89 -40.13 0.75
N ASP A 160 -1.17 -39.05 1.02
CA ASP A 160 -1.54 -38.05 2.01
C ASP A 160 -2.20 -36.83 1.31
N PRO A 161 -3.52 -36.64 1.45
CA PRO A 161 -4.24 -35.52 0.86
C PRO A 161 -4.10 -34.22 1.67
N THR A 162 -3.43 -34.22 2.83
CA THR A 162 -3.41 -33.07 3.78
C THR A 162 -3.04 -31.75 3.10
N ILE A 163 -1.96 -31.75 2.31
CA ILE A 163 -1.51 -30.54 1.58
C ILE A 163 -2.53 -30.12 0.54
N GLY A 164 -3.13 -31.08 -0.18
CA GLY A 164 -4.16 -30.81 -1.17
C GLY A 164 -5.41 -30.18 -0.53
N VAL A 165 -5.86 -30.72 0.61
CA VAL A 165 -6.99 -30.18 1.37
C VAL A 165 -6.68 -28.78 1.90
N ALA A 166 -5.52 -28.56 2.52
CA ALA A 166 -5.09 -27.25 3.01
C ALA A 166 -5.04 -26.20 1.89
N ALA A 167 -4.44 -26.55 0.75
CA ALA A 167 -4.35 -25.69 -0.43
C ALA A 167 -5.74 -25.39 -1.01
N THR A 168 -6.65 -26.38 -1.03
CA THR A 168 -8.03 -26.20 -1.50
C THR A 168 -8.81 -25.27 -0.60
N LEU A 169 -8.75 -25.45 0.71
CA LEU A 169 -9.38 -24.54 1.68
C LEU A 169 -8.80 -23.13 1.56
N THR A 170 -7.48 -22.99 1.41
CA THR A 170 -6.85 -21.69 1.14
C THR A 170 -7.40 -21.05 -0.13
N LEU A 171 -7.48 -21.80 -1.23
CA LEU A 171 -8.05 -21.31 -2.49
C LEU A 171 -9.50 -20.83 -2.33
N LEU A 172 -10.35 -21.62 -1.68
CA LEU A 172 -11.74 -21.26 -1.42
C LEU A 172 -11.83 -19.99 -0.57
N ASN A 173 -11.01 -19.90 0.49
CA ASN A 173 -10.97 -18.75 1.38
C ASN A 173 -10.49 -17.48 0.65
N THR A 174 -9.44 -17.57 -0.16
CA THR A 174 -8.96 -16.45 -0.97
C THR A 174 -9.99 -16.05 -2.02
N ARG A 175 -10.69 -17.00 -2.64
CA ARG A 175 -11.75 -16.71 -3.61
C ARG A 175 -12.93 -15.99 -2.98
N ASP A 176 -13.40 -16.42 -1.81
CA ASP A 176 -14.46 -15.73 -1.06
C ASP A 176 -14.03 -14.31 -0.71
N HIS A 177 -12.79 -14.16 -0.22
CA HIS A 177 -12.21 -12.86 0.09
C HIS A 177 -12.14 -11.93 -1.13
N LEU A 178 -11.68 -12.44 -2.28
CA LEU A 178 -11.65 -11.70 -3.53
C LEU A 178 -13.06 -11.39 -4.05
N GLN A 179 -14.03 -12.28 -3.85
CA GLN A 179 -15.40 -12.07 -4.28
C GLN A 179 -16.09 -10.92 -3.54
N ARG A 180 -15.78 -10.72 -2.25
CA ARG A 180 -16.24 -9.55 -1.49
C ARG A 180 -15.64 -8.23 -1.98
N ARG A 181 -14.58 -8.27 -2.78
CA ARG A 181 -13.95 -7.06 -3.34
C ARG A 181 -14.41 -6.75 -4.76
N ILE A 182 -15.33 -7.55 -5.30
CA ILE A 182 -15.94 -7.27 -6.60
C ILE A 182 -16.96 -6.13 -6.43
N GLY A 183 -17.01 -5.22 -7.39
CA GLY A 183 -17.93 -4.08 -7.40
C GLY A 183 -17.32 -2.78 -6.89
N PHE A 184 -16.04 -2.78 -6.51
CA PHE A 184 -15.32 -1.55 -6.21
C PHE A 184 -14.89 -0.80 -7.47
N ASN A 185 -14.52 -1.51 -8.55
CA ASN A 185 -14.04 -0.92 -9.81
C ASN A 185 -13.99 -2.01 -10.89
N ASP A 186 -14.51 -1.78 -12.11
CA ASP A 186 -14.42 -2.79 -13.18
C ASP A 186 -12.97 -3.18 -13.50
N GLY A 187 -12.02 -2.24 -13.41
CA GLY A 187 -10.60 -2.56 -13.62
C GLY A 187 -10.04 -3.51 -12.56
N LEU A 188 -10.47 -3.33 -11.31
CA LEU A 188 -10.13 -4.22 -10.20
C LEU A 188 -10.88 -5.55 -10.33
N ASP A 189 -12.12 -5.54 -10.80
CA ASP A 189 -12.95 -6.74 -11.00
C ASP A 189 -12.38 -7.62 -12.11
N GLU A 190 -11.94 -7.01 -13.23
CA GLU A 190 -11.25 -7.69 -14.31
C GLU A 190 -9.92 -8.30 -13.80
N TRP A 191 -9.15 -7.53 -13.02
CA TRP A 191 -7.94 -8.03 -12.39
C TRP A 191 -8.21 -9.19 -11.41
N ILE A 192 -9.27 -9.09 -10.60
CA ILE A 192 -9.72 -10.17 -9.71
C ILE A 192 -10.11 -11.41 -10.52
N ARG A 193 -10.81 -11.25 -11.64
CA ARG A 193 -11.20 -12.34 -12.52
C ARG A 193 -9.97 -13.05 -13.10
N GLN A 194 -8.98 -12.28 -13.55
CA GLN A 194 -7.71 -12.82 -14.02
C GLN A 194 -6.96 -13.57 -12.91
N ILE A 195 -6.87 -12.99 -11.71
CA ILE A 195 -6.24 -13.65 -10.56
C ILE A 195 -6.97 -14.94 -10.20
N LYS A 196 -8.31 -14.94 -10.14
CA LYS A 196 -9.07 -16.16 -9.85
C LYS A 196 -8.75 -17.27 -10.84
N ARG A 197 -8.64 -16.95 -12.13
CA ARG A 197 -8.26 -17.91 -13.19
C ARG A 197 -6.82 -18.41 -13.03
N HIS A 198 -5.86 -17.52 -12.80
CA HIS A 198 -4.47 -17.92 -12.60
C HIS A 198 -4.31 -18.75 -11.33
N MET A 199 -4.96 -18.36 -10.23
CA MET A 199 -4.95 -19.06 -8.95
C MET A 199 -5.56 -20.46 -9.06
N THR A 200 -6.63 -20.63 -9.85
CA THR A 200 -7.17 -21.98 -10.12
C THR A 200 -6.22 -22.85 -10.90
N PHE A 201 -5.58 -22.27 -11.92
CA PHE A 201 -4.65 -23.01 -12.75
C PHE A 201 -3.44 -23.45 -11.91
N THR A 202 -2.81 -22.53 -11.17
CA THR A 202 -1.69 -22.85 -10.30
C THR A 202 -2.06 -23.83 -9.19
N TRP A 203 -3.24 -23.70 -8.59
CA TRP A 203 -3.74 -24.66 -7.61
C TRP A 203 -3.97 -26.04 -8.22
N SER A 204 -4.62 -26.14 -9.39
CA SER A 204 -4.86 -27.44 -10.04
C SER A 204 -3.57 -28.14 -10.43
N ALA A 205 -2.58 -27.38 -10.93
CA ALA A 205 -1.25 -27.89 -11.21
C ALA A 205 -0.55 -28.36 -9.92
N PHE A 206 -0.62 -27.58 -8.83
CA PHE A 206 -0.02 -27.92 -7.54
C PHE A 206 -0.63 -29.19 -6.92
N VAL A 207 -1.97 -29.31 -6.93
CA VAL A 207 -2.66 -30.50 -6.43
C VAL A 207 -2.35 -31.72 -7.32
N ALA A 208 -2.34 -31.55 -8.64
CA ALA A 208 -1.98 -32.63 -9.56
C ALA A 208 -0.53 -33.10 -9.34
N VAL A 209 0.44 -32.19 -9.21
CA VAL A 209 1.85 -32.54 -8.97
C VAL A 209 2.04 -33.20 -7.61
N SER A 210 1.39 -32.70 -6.57
CA SER A 210 1.51 -33.27 -5.22
C SER A 210 0.86 -34.66 -5.12
N LEU A 211 -0.29 -34.89 -5.76
CA LEU A 211 -0.93 -36.21 -5.77
C LEU A 211 -0.24 -37.19 -6.72
N LEU A 212 0.01 -36.82 -7.98
CA LEU A 212 0.70 -37.69 -8.94
C LEU A 212 2.12 -38.00 -8.49
N GLY A 213 2.84 -37.04 -7.92
CA GLY A 213 4.17 -37.26 -7.36
C GLY A 213 4.17 -38.32 -6.26
N GLN A 214 3.14 -38.35 -5.41
CA GLN A 214 2.95 -39.41 -4.42
C GLN A 214 2.62 -40.76 -5.06
N CYS A 215 1.83 -40.79 -6.14
CA CYS A 215 1.57 -42.02 -6.88
C CYS A 215 2.84 -42.64 -7.47
N PHE A 216 3.75 -41.82 -8.01
CA PHE A 216 4.94 -42.31 -8.70
C PHE A 216 6.16 -42.54 -7.80
N ALA A 217 6.39 -41.67 -6.82
CA ALA A 217 7.58 -41.69 -5.95
C ALA A 217 7.25 -42.04 -4.48
N GLY A 218 5.99 -42.34 -4.18
CA GLY A 218 5.52 -42.64 -2.83
C GLY A 218 5.38 -41.39 -1.94
N PRO A 219 4.97 -41.57 -0.68
CA PRO A 219 4.70 -40.47 0.26
C PRO A 219 5.95 -39.66 0.62
N VAL A 220 7.14 -40.25 0.45
CA VAL A 220 8.44 -39.60 0.68
C VAL A 220 8.65 -38.41 -0.27
N PHE A 221 7.99 -38.39 -1.43
CA PHE A 221 8.05 -37.27 -2.37
C PHE A 221 7.65 -35.93 -1.75
N LEU A 222 6.60 -35.93 -0.91
CA LEU A 222 6.16 -34.71 -0.23
C LEU A 222 7.20 -34.21 0.76
N SER A 223 7.83 -35.12 1.49
CA SER A 223 8.88 -34.83 2.47
C SER A 223 10.13 -34.22 1.85
N TYR A 224 10.40 -34.49 0.57
CA TYR A 224 11.49 -33.88 -0.17
C TYR A 224 11.19 -32.44 -0.59
N LEU A 225 9.94 -32.14 -0.95
CA LEU A 225 9.52 -30.82 -1.44
C LEU A 225 9.15 -29.86 -0.30
N PHE A 226 8.55 -30.38 0.77
CA PHE A 226 7.98 -29.57 1.83
C PHE A 226 8.44 -30.09 3.20
N PRO A 227 8.78 -29.17 4.14
CA PRO A 227 9.00 -29.55 5.53
C PRO A 227 7.78 -30.28 6.13
N PHE A 228 8.01 -31.32 6.92
CA PHE A 228 6.95 -32.17 7.50
C PHE A 228 5.88 -31.39 8.28
N GLN A 229 6.27 -30.30 8.94
CA GLN A 229 5.36 -29.45 9.70
C GLN A 229 4.43 -28.59 8.85
N LEU A 230 4.77 -28.38 7.56
CA LEU A 230 4.07 -27.41 6.71
C LEU A 230 2.61 -27.81 6.49
N ALA A 231 2.38 -29.07 6.14
CA ALA A 231 1.06 -29.59 5.79
C ALA A 231 0.03 -29.46 6.93
N PRO A 232 0.26 -29.97 8.15
CA PRO A 232 -0.70 -29.87 9.24
C PRO A 232 -0.91 -28.42 9.72
N VAL A 233 0.16 -27.62 9.82
CA VAL A 233 0.04 -26.21 10.23
C VAL A 233 -0.76 -25.42 9.19
N TRP A 234 -0.48 -25.61 7.90
CA TRP A 234 -1.24 -24.97 6.83
C TRP A 234 -2.71 -25.39 6.85
N LEU A 235 -3.00 -26.68 7.10
CA LEU A 235 -4.37 -27.15 7.26
C LEU A 235 -5.08 -26.41 8.41
N GLY A 236 -4.44 -26.30 9.57
CA GLY A 236 -4.97 -25.56 10.73
C GLY A 236 -5.27 -24.09 10.43
N ILE A 237 -4.34 -23.40 9.76
CA ILE A 237 -4.51 -22.00 9.32
C ILE A 237 -5.69 -21.86 8.35
N SER A 238 -5.80 -22.80 7.41
CA SER A 238 -6.84 -22.78 6.37
C SER A 238 -8.22 -23.07 6.96
N MET A 239 -8.32 -24.07 7.83
CA MET A 239 -9.54 -24.43 8.54
C MET A 239 -10.05 -23.27 9.38
N MET A 240 -9.18 -22.64 10.17
CA MET A 240 -9.58 -21.49 10.99
C MET A 240 -10.01 -20.28 10.14
N SER A 241 -9.38 -20.09 8.98
CA SER A 241 -9.80 -19.06 8.01
C SER A 241 -11.18 -19.35 7.42
N SER A 242 -11.48 -20.62 7.13
CA SER A 242 -12.81 -21.05 6.68
C SER A 242 -13.86 -20.88 7.76
N CYS A 243 -13.55 -21.25 9.01
CA CYS A 243 -14.43 -21.00 10.15
C CYS A 243 -14.75 -19.51 10.30
N LYS A 244 -13.76 -18.63 10.19
CA LYS A 244 -13.99 -17.19 10.18
C LYS A 244 -14.90 -16.78 9.03
N ILE A 245 -14.69 -17.31 7.82
CA ILE A 245 -15.52 -16.95 6.66
C ILE A 245 -16.98 -17.38 6.87
N ILE A 246 -17.20 -18.60 7.33
CA ILE A 246 -18.56 -19.10 7.56
C ILE A 246 -19.21 -18.30 8.70
N LEU A 247 -18.56 -18.23 9.86
CA LEU A 247 -19.13 -17.61 11.06
C LEU A 247 -19.23 -16.10 10.92
N VAL A 248 -18.12 -15.38 10.75
CA VAL A 248 -18.10 -13.91 10.79
C VAL A 248 -18.73 -13.30 9.56
N ASN A 249 -18.63 -13.98 8.44
CA ASN A 249 -18.62 -13.34 7.13
C ASN A 249 -19.87 -13.73 6.31
N HIS A 250 -20.47 -14.89 6.61
CA HIS A 250 -21.71 -15.38 6.01
C HIS A 250 -22.90 -15.43 6.97
N THR A 251 -22.69 -15.34 8.30
CA THR A 251 -23.82 -15.24 9.24
C THR A 251 -24.14 -13.79 9.61
N ALA A 252 -25.38 -13.38 9.38
CA ALA A 252 -25.90 -12.06 9.79
C ALA A 252 -25.67 -11.72 11.29
N PRO A 253 -25.94 -12.62 12.27
CA PRO A 253 -25.75 -12.28 13.68
C PRO A 253 -24.28 -11.99 14.03
N MET A 254 -23.32 -12.72 13.46
CA MET A 254 -21.91 -12.46 13.73
C MET A 254 -21.43 -11.19 13.03
N ARG A 255 -21.92 -10.89 11.83
CA ARG A 255 -21.63 -9.61 11.16
C ARG A 255 -22.08 -8.43 12.01
N ALA A 256 -23.28 -8.51 12.57
CA ALA A 256 -23.80 -7.50 13.49
C ALA A 256 -22.93 -7.40 14.76
N LEU A 257 -22.54 -8.53 15.36
CA LEU A 257 -21.68 -8.57 16.54
C LEU A 257 -20.32 -7.87 16.31
N PHE A 258 -19.74 -8.04 15.12
CA PHE A 258 -18.46 -7.41 14.75
C PHE A 258 -18.63 -6.03 14.08
N GLY A 259 -19.85 -5.50 13.95
CA GLY A 259 -20.11 -4.22 13.29
C GLY A 259 -19.73 -4.19 11.81
N ILE A 260 -19.77 -5.35 11.14
CA ILE A 260 -19.55 -5.45 9.69
C ILE A 260 -20.86 -5.05 9.00
N GLN A 261 -20.89 -3.84 8.43
CA GLN A 261 -22.04 -3.32 7.69
C GLN A 261 -22.31 -4.16 6.43
N ASP A 262 -23.58 -4.18 6.02
CA ASP A 262 -23.97 -4.69 4.72
C ASP A 262 -23.58 -3.73 3.61
N TYR A 263 -23.22 -4.29 2.46
CA TYR A 263 -22.93 -3.47 1.29
C TYR A 263 -24.23 -2.82 0.84
N PRO A 264 -24.20 -1.54 0.43
CA PRO A 264 -25.38 -0.90 -0.13
C PRO A 264 -25.81 -1.63 -1.41
N LEU A 265 -27.10 -1.62 -1.71
CA LEU A 265 -27.66 -2.24 -2.93
C LEU A 265 -27.07 -1.66 -4.23
N THR A 266 -26.52 -0.45 -4.16
CA THR A 266 -25.82 0.24 -5.26
C THR A 266 -24.34 -0.17 -5.40
N HIS A 267 -23.82 -1.04 -4.55
CA HIS A 267 -22.44 -1.50 -4.67
C HIS A 267 -22.25 -2.31 -5.97
N GLY A 268 -21.27 -1.93 -6.78
CA GLY A 268 -21.01 -2.55 -8.08
C GLY A 268 -21.91 -2.10 -9.24
N THR A 269 -22.87 -1.19 -9.04
CA THR A 269 -23.68 -0.65 -10.16
C THR A 269 -22.98 0.45 -10.95
N HIS A 270 -21.86 0.95 -10.43
CA HIS A 270 -21.15 2.11 -10.95
C HIS A 270 -19.81 1.65 -11.55
N GLY A 271 -19.72 1.66 -12.88
CA GLY A 271 -18.60 1.06 -13.63
C GLY A 271 -17.22 1.72 -13.46
N ALA A 272 -16.27 1.26 -14.27
CA ALA A 272 -14.80 1.43 -14.18
C ALA A 272 -14.33 2.87 -13.97
N LEU A 273 -15.03 3.79 -14.65
CA LEU A 273 -14.62 5.18 -14.76
C LEU A 273 -14.71 5.93 -13.43
N THR A 274 -15.48 5.44 -12.46
CA THR A 274 -15.79 6.23 -11.25
C THR A 274 -14.76 6.10 -10.12
N THR A 275 -14.00 5.00 -10.08
CA THR A 275 -13.08 4.71 -8.96
C THR A 275 -11.62 4.63 -9.34
N ALA A 276 -11.30 4.22 -10.57
CA ALA A 276 -9.93 4.24 -11.05
C ALA A 276 -9.43 5.69 -11.15
N GLU A 277 -10.26 6.58 -11.71
CA GLU A 277 -10.01 8.03 -11.73
C GLU A 277 -9.90 8.58 -10.29
N ALA A 278 -10.71 8.06 -9.33
CA ALA A 278 -10.59 8.40 -7.90
C ALA A 278 -9.21 8.08 -7.26
N HIS A 279 -8.51 7.08 -7.80
CA HIS A 279 -7.15 6.67 -7.41
C HIS A 279 -6.06 7.33 -8.25
N GLU A 280 -6.29 7.55 -9.55
CA GLU A 280 -5.42 8.30 -10.45
C GLU A 280 -5.41 9.80 -10.20
N TYR A 281 -6.25 10.35 -9.31
CA TYR A 281 -6.07 11.72 -8.81
C TYR A 281 -4.75 11.97 -8.10
N ARG A 282 -3.95 10.95 -7.81
CA ARG A 282 -2.55 11.20 -7.43
C ARG A 282 -1.67 11.64 -8.61
N LEU A 283 -2.16 11.51 -9.84
CA LEU A 283 -1.46 11.80 -11.11
C LEU A 283 -2.18 12.83 -11.99
N GLU A 284 -3.48 13.08 -11.86
CA GLU A 284 -4.18 14.10 -12.66
C GLU A 284 -4.08 15.54 -12.12
N PHE A 285 -3.19 15.80 -11.16
CA PHE A 285 -2.85 17.18 -10.82
C PHE A 285 -2.01 17.83 -11.93
N THR A 286 -2.70 18.63 -12.74
CA THR A 286 -2.26 19.80 -13.53
C THR A 286 -1.74 19.56 -14.97
N GLY A 287 -2.33 20.31 -15.91
CA GLY A 287 -1.83 20.55 -17.27
C GLY A 287 -2.53 19.75 -18.35
N VAL A 288 -3.28 20.41 -19.24
CA VAL A 288 -3.70 19.79 -20.52
C VAL A 288 -2.47 19.51 -21.39
N ASP A 289 -1.41 20.32 -21.25
CA ASP A 289 -0.15 20.11 -21.95
C ASP A 289 0.62 18.91 -21.41
N ALA A 290 1.00 18.01 -22.32
CA ALA A 290 1.77 16.82 -22.01
C ALA A 290 3.17 17.15 -21.45
N GLU A 291 3.72 18.33 -21.79
CA GLU A 291 5.01 18.81 -21.28
C GLU A 291 4.90 19.32 -19.84
N GLU A 292 3.90 20.14 -19.52
CA GLU A 292 3.63 20.55 -18.13
C GLU A 292 3.35 19.34 -17.23
N ARG A 293 2.61 18.33 -17.76
CA ARG A 293 2.39 17.05 -17.06
C ARG A 293 3.69 16.33 -16.74
N ARG A 294 4.65 16.26 -17.67
CA ARG A 294 5.95 15.61 -17.43
C ARG A 294 6.77 16.36 -16.39
N ASP A 295 6.82 17.68 -16.46
CA ASP A 295 7.62 18.49 -15.53
C ASP A 295 7.04 18.47 -14.11
N MET A 296 5.71 18.57 -13.98
CA MET A 296 5.01 18.41 -12.71
C MET A 296 5.20 17.01 -12.13
N TRP A 297 5.05 15.97 -12.96
CA TRP A 297 5.29 14.59 -12.55
C TRP A 297 6.73 14.37 -12.09
N GLN A 298 7.73 14.91 -12.81
CA GLN A 298 9.13 14.82 -12.40
C GLN A 298 9.40 15.57 -11.09
N THR A 299 8.78 16.73 -10.90
CA THR A 299 8.93 17.54 -9.68
C THR A 299 8.30 16.84 -8.49
N GLN A 300 7.10 16.28 -8.66
CA GLN A 300 6.42 15.48 -7.64
C GLN A 300 7.17 14.19 -7.34
N LYS A 301 7.71 13.51 -8.36
CA LYS A 301 8.56 12.34 -8.17
C LYS A 301 9.80 12.70 -7.35
N LYS A 302 10.48 13.80 -7.68
CA LYS A 302 11.62 14.31 -6.88
C LYS A 302 11.21 14.66 -5.44
N ALA A 303 10.04 15.27 -5.23
CA ALA A 303 9.53 15.59 -3.90
C ALA A 303 9.16 14.32 -3.09
N LEU A 304 8.55 13.32 -3.74
CA LEU A 304 8.24 12.02 -3.14
C LEU A 304 9.50 11.22 -2.85
N ASP A 305 10.47 11.19 -3.76
CA ASP A 305 11.77 10.56 -3.54
C ASP A 305 12.50 11.24 -2.38
N TYR A 306 12.43 12.57 -2.28
CA TYR A 306 12.96 13.31 -1.13
C TYR A 306 12.22 12.98 0.17
N GLU A 307 10.88 12.98 0.18
CA GLU A 307 10.11 12.61 1.37
C GLU A 307 10.33 11.15 1.80
N CYS A 308 10.36 10.23 0.83
CA CYS A 308 10.65 8.81 1.08
C CYS A 308 12.07 8.66 1.61
N ASN A 309 13.06 9.33 1.02
CA ASN A 309 14.43 9.34 1.55
C ASN A 309 14.48 9.91 2.97
N VAL A 310 13.78 11.02 3.25
CA VAL A 310 13.72 11.61 4.59
C VAL A 310 13.01 10.68 5.58
N ARG A 311 11.92 10.01 5.19
CA ARG A 311 11.21 9.06 6.07
C ARG A 311 12.01 7.78 6.29
N LEU A 312 12.62 7.24 5.24
CA LEU A 312 13.53 6.10 5.31
C LEU A 312 14.71 6.46 6.20
N HIS A 313 15.29 7.65 6.04
CA HIS A 313 16.36 8.17 6.89
C HIS A 313 15.93 8.32 8.34
N ARG A 314 14.74 8.87 8.62
CA ARG A 314 14.16 8.93 9.98
C ARG A 314 13.95 7.53 10.56
N MET A 315 13.46 6.58 9.77
CA MET A 315 13.29 5.18 10.20
C MET A 315 14.64 4.52 10.46
N LEU A 316 15.63 4.71 9.61
CA LEU A 316 16.99 4.18 9.77
C LEU A 316 17.70 4.80 10.98
N LYS A 317 17.46 6.08 11.25
CA LYS A 317 17.88 6.79 12.47
C LYS A 317 17.21 6.23 13.72
N GLN A 318 15.91 5.91 13.66
CA GLN A 318 15.20 5.21 14.75
C GLN A 318 15.70 3.79 14.97
N ILE A 319 16.13 3.11 13.90
CA ILE A 319 16.74 1.77 13.95
C ILE A 319 18.18 1.82 14.47
N GLY A 320 18.78 3.01 14.57
CA GLY A 320 20.15 3.22 15.07
C GLY A 320 21.23 2.77 14.08
N LEU A 321 20.89 2.69 12.78
CA LEU A 321 21.82 2.27 11.74
C LEU A 321 22.68 3.43 11.21
N PHE A 322 22.25 4.68 11.42
CA PHE A 322 23.04 5.87 11.09
C PHE A 322 23.73 6.40 12.34
N ASP A 323 25.06 6.40 12.29
CA ASP A 323 25.91 6.95 13.34
C ASP A 323 25.82 8.49 13.29
N SER A 324 25.38 9.11 14.38
CA SER A 324 25.06 10.55 14.43
C SER A 324 26.24 11.47 14.12
N VAL A 325 27.45 10.92 14.14
CA VAL A 325 28.71 11.65 13.90
C VAL A 325 28.91 11.91 12.41
N GLU A 326 28.73 10.91 11.54
CA GLU A 326 28.86 11.10 10.08
C GLU A 326 27.79 12.06 9.53
N GLU A 327 26.58 12.05 10.09
CA GLU A 327 25.49 12.96 9.70
C GLU A 327 25.81 14.42 10.08
N ALA A 328 26.38 14.65 11.27
CA ALA A 328 26.79 15.98 11.70
C ALA A 328 27.94 16.54 10.85
N GLU A 329 28.88 15.69 10.43
CA GLU A 329 29.96 16.07 9.52
C GLU A 329 29.43 16.43 8.13
N TYR A 330 28.50 15.62 7.59
CA TYR A 330 27.88 15.89 6.29
C TYR A 330 27.02 17.17 6.29
N GLU A 331 26.22 17.40 7.34
CA GLU A 331 25.43 18.63 7.47
C GLU A 331 26.34 19.87 7.62
N ALA A 332 27.42 19.76 8.40
CA ALA A 332 28.40 20.83 8.54
C ALA A 332 29.09 21.14 7.20
N GLU A 333 29.42 20.14 6.40
CA GLU A 333 30.03 20.32 5.08
C GLU A 333 29.04 20.96 4.09
N ASN A 334 27.77 20.53 4.08
CA ASN A 334 26.73 21.11 3.23
C ASN A 334 26.43 22.58 3.60
N LEU A 335 26.43 22.92 4.89
CA LEU A 335 26.30 24.30 5.36
C LEU A 335 27.49 25.17 4.94
N ARG A 336 28.73 24.64 5.01
CA ARG A 336 29.92 25.33 4.48
C ARG A 336 29.77 25.65 2.99
N ARG A 337 29.37 24.67 2.18
CA ARG A 337 29.13 24.86 0.74
C ARG A 337 28.07 25.93 0.45
N LYS A 338 26.95 25.94 1.20
CA LYS A 338 25.91 26.97 1.05
C LYS A 338 26.43 28.37 1.42
N LEU A 339 27.22 28.48 2.48
CA LEU A 339 27.81 29.76 2.90
C LEU A 339 28.83 30.28 1.88
N ASP A 340 29.60 29.40 1.25
CA ASP A 340 30.54 29.77 0.18
C ASP A 340 29.79 30.29 -1.06
N VAL A 341 28.71 29.64 -1.47
CA VAL A 341 27.85 30.12 -2.59
C VAL A 341 27.23 31.49 -2.28
N VAL A 342 26.79 31.72 -1.04
CA VAL A 342 26.25 33.02 -0.63
C VAL A 342 27.34 34.09 -0.63
N ARG A 343 28.55 33.78 -0.13
CA ARG A 343 29.70 34.70 -0.17
C ARG A 343 30.10 35.04 -1.61
N ASP A 344 30.12 34.06 -2.51
CA ASP A 344 30.43 34.30 -3.93
C ASP A 344 29.36 35.16 -4.61
N ARG A 345 28.07 34.92 -4.33
CA ARG A 345 26.99 35.77 -4.84
C ARG A 345 27.08 37.20 -4.31
N GLN A 346 27.42 37.38 -3.04
CA GLN A 346 27.63 38.72 -2.47
C GLN A 346 28.84 39.43 -3.10
N LYS A 347 29.95 38.72 -3.32
CA LYS A 347 31.12 39.29 -4.03
C LYS A 347 30.76 39.72 -5.45
N LYS A 348 30.02 38.89 -6.20
CA LYS A 348 29.55 39.23 -7.55
C LYS A 348 28.66 40.48 -7.53
N ARG A 349 27.70 40.55 -6.59
CA ARG A 349 26.85 41.74 -6.44
C ARG A 349 27.63 43.00 -6.10
N LYS A 350 28.63 42.91 -5.22
CA LYS A 350 29.49 44.07 -4.90
C LYS A 350 30.32 44.51 -6.10
N GLN A 351 30.88 43.58 -6.88
CA GLN A 351 31.61 43.90 -8.11
C GLN A 351 30.69 44.51 -9.18
N GLU A 352 29.47 44.00 -9.34
CA GLU A 352 28.46 44.57 -10.24
C GLU A 352 28.04 45.96 -9.79
N GLN A 353 27.89 46.18 -8.47
CA GLN A 353 27.52 47.48 -7.93
C GLN A 353 28.67 48.50 -8.03
N GLU A 354 29.91 48.13 -7.72
CA GLU A 354 31.09 48.99 -7.93
C GLU A 354 31.29 49.34 -9.42
N ARG A 355 31.00 48.39 -10.32
CA ARG A 355 31.00 48.64 -11.77
C ARG A 355 29.88 49.59 -12.18
N ASN A 356 28.67 49.38 -11.67
CA ASN A 356 27.52 50.25 -11.95
C ASN A 356 27.73 51.65 -11.37
N ASP A 357 28.34 51.80 -10.19
CA ASP A 357 28.62 53.09 -9.57
C ASP A 357 29.74 53.85 -10.31
N ALA A 358 30.71 53.14 -10.90
CA ALA A 358 31.70 53.73 -11.79
C ALA A 358 31.07 54.18 -13.13
N GLU A 359 30.14 53.39 -13.69
CA GLU A 359 29.37 53.75 -14.89
C GLU A 359 28.36 54.90 -14.60
N LEU A 360 27.73 54.92 -13.42
CA LEU A 360 26.80 55.97 -12.96
C LEU A 360 27.50 57.28 -12.62
N SER A 361 28.71 57.24 -12.06
CA SER A 361 29.53 58.44 -11.87
C SER A 361 29.94 59.06 -13.22
N SER A 362 30.03 58.24 -14.27
CA SER A 362 30.21 58.69 -15.65
C SER A 362 28.92 59.27 -16.26
N SER A 363 27.73 58.84 -15.83
CA SER A 363 26.45 59.27 -16.41
C SER A 363 25.74 60.38 -15.62
N MET A 364 26.02 60.56 -14.32
CA MET A 364 25.43 61.62 -13.49
C MET A 364 25.89 63.04 -13.85
N ALA A 365 26.78 63.20 -14.84
CA ALA A 365 27.02 64.49 -15.49
C ALA A 365 25.85 64.96 -16.38
N LEU A 366 24.80 64.15 -16.58
CA LEU A 366 23.64 64.49 -17.40
C LEU A 366 22.31 64.24 -16.68
N CYS A 367 21.63 65.35 -16.41
CA CYS A 367 20.18 65.48 -16.24
C CYS A 367 19.54 64.95 -14.94
N GLU A 368 19.55 65.84 -13.95
CA GLU A 368 18.63 65.97 -12.84
C GLU A 368 17.26 66.49 -13.38
N ALA A 369 16.23 65.64 -13.35
CA ALA A 369 14.84 66.06 -13.45
C ALA A 369 13.96 65.07 -12.68
N ASP A 370 13.35 65.56 -11.60
CA ASP A 370 12.37 64.88 -10.76
C ASP A 370 11.22 64.29 -11.60
N ILE A 371 11.15 62.97 -11.70
CA ILE A 371 9.99 62.26 -12.27
C ILE A 371 9.25 61.61 -11.11
N VAL A 372 8.08 62.17 -10.80
CA VAL A 372 7.06 61.59 -9.93
C VAL A 372 6.70 60.20 -10.47
N GLY A 373 6.98 59.17 -9.67
CA GLY A 373 6.80 57.77 -10.06
C GLY A 373 5.33 57.40 -10.27
N PRO A 374 5.04 56.46 -11.20
CA PRO A 374 3.68 56.05 -11.54
C PRO A 374 2.97 55.35 -10.38
N SER A 375 1.65 55.56 -10.27
CA SER A 375 0.81 54.98 -9.21
C SER A 375 0.73 53.45 -9.30
N ALA A 376 0.55 52.79 -8.15
CA ALA A 376 0.52 51.32 -8.06
C ALA A 376 -0.51 50.66 -8.99
N GLU A 377 -1.65 51.31 -9.25
CA GLU A 377 -2.65 50.83 -10.21
C GLU A 377 -2.12 50.87 -11.65
N SER A 378 -1.44 51.95 -12.05
CA SER A 378 -0.82 52.03 -13.39
C SER A 378 0.34 51.05 -13.57
N VAL A 379 1.04 50.70 -12.48
CA VAL A 379 2.06 49.64 -12.50
C VAL A 379 1.39 48.27 -12.64
N ALA A 380 0.30 48.00 -11.91
CA ALA A 380 -0.42 46.72 -11.98
C ALA A 380 -1.05 46.49 -13.36
N GLU A 381 -1.65 47.52 -13.95
CA GLU A 381 -2.26 47.47 -15.28
C GLU A 381 -1.19 47.24 -16.36
N ARG A 382 -0.06 47.96 -16.31
CA ARG A 382 1.09 47.70 -17.18
C ARG A 382 1.67 46.29 -16.98
N HIS A 383 1.76 45.81 -15.75
CA HIS A 383 2.29 44.47 -15.47
C HIS A 383 1.37 43.38 -16.04
N PHE A 384 0.06 43.58 -15.99
CA PHE A 384 -0.92 42.67 -16.56
C PHE A 384 -0.83 42.66 -18.10
N ASP A 385 -0.76 43.83 -18.72
CA ASP A 385 -0.60 43.99 -20.17
C ASP A 385 0.72 43.38 -20.67
N GLU A 386 1.83 43.57 -19.95
CA GLU A 386 3.13 42.97 -20.28
C GLU A 386 3.10 41.44 -20.19
N ILE A 387 2.49 40.87 -19.16
CA ILE A 387 2.34 39.41 -19.01
C ILE A 387 1.47 38.86 -20.16
N GLN A 388 0.40 39.57 -20.52
CA GLN A 388 -0.48 39.18 -21.61
C GLN A 388 0.22 39.27 -22.97
N ALA A 389 1.04 40.31 -23.19
CA ALA A 389 1.87 40.46 -24.39
C ALA A 389 2.96 39.39 -24.48
N GLN A 390 3.66 39.08 -23.39
CA GLN A 390 4.66 37.99 -23.36
C GLN A 390 4.03 36.63 -23.64
N ASN A 391 2.86 36.36 -23.06
CA ASN A 391 2.13 35.11 -23.31
C ASN A 391 1.66 35.01 -24.77
N ASN A 392 1.20 36.10 -25.38
CA ASN A 392 0.85 36.13 -26.80
C ASN A 392 2.08 35.96 -27.70
N ALA A 393 3.21 36.60 -27.39
CA ALA A 393 4.46 36.42 -28.12
C ALA A 393 4.98 34.96 -28.02
N ARG A 394 4.86 34.32 -26.86
CA ARG A 394 5.17 32.89 -26.68
C ARG A 394 4.23 32.00 -27.51
N ARG A 395 2.93 32.31 -27.54
CA ARG A 395 1.96 31.60 -28.39
C ARG A 395 2.26 31.78 -29.88
N GLN A 396 2.74 32.94 -30.30
CA GLN A 396 3.16 33.18 -31.69
C GLN A 396 4.43 32.40 -32.02
N ARG A 397 5.46 32.41 -31.16
CA ARG A 397 6.68 31.61 -31.34
C ARG A 397 6.40 30.11 -31.38
N GLY A 398 5.48 29.63 -30.54
CA GLY A 398 5.07 28.22 -30.54
C GLY A 398 4.23 27.81 -31.75
N ARG A 399 3.69 28.77 -32.51
CA ARG A 399 2.86 28.52 -33.71
C ARG A 399 3.64 28.59 -35.02
N GLY A 400 4.97 28.78 -35.00
CA GLY A 400 5.81 28.59 -36.19
C GLY A 400 5.50 29.51 -37.36
N LEU A 401 5.44 30.81 -37.10
CA LEU A 401 5.99 31.83 -38.01
C LEU A 401 7.41 32.13 -37.55
#